data_AF-A0A2N7U959-F1
#
_entry.id   AF-A0A2N7U959-F1
#
_cell.length_a   1.000
_cell.length_b   1.000
_cell.length_c   1.000
_cell.angle_alpha   90.00
_cell.angle_beta   90.00
_cell.angle_gamma   90.00
#
_symmetry.space_group_name_H-M   'P 1'
#
loop_
_entity.id
_entity.type
_entity.pdbx_description
1 polymer ?
#
loop_
_entity_poly.entity_id
_entity_poly.type
_entity_poly.pdbx_seq_one_letter_code
_entity_poly.pdbx_strand_id
1 'polypeptide(L)'
;MISVASRRFAGLAQGGPALFMFCLMILPMALLSACRSQLEEQQLQGISLGTGYHITLYADLGDSDRAVLETGIQGELAQLERQRSVLLRHVNTAFSGPGLPLSRLSGAVLGELDRLIHALAVDRLTAWLAELGIDHSLVEVGGVIRAQGMPPGAAWRLSLEHAGLPKHDDSRRVHLKDGALVHRLANHANAPSADGPKMLGVTVMAATASEASRQALWLSRVEPDVAMAVATSTDSAVRIVVRSRQGIEIQNTAALESWLEP
;
A
#
# COMPACT_ATOMS: atom_id res chain seq x y z
N MET A 1 -46.65 -7.96 -73.43
CA MET A 1 -46.83 -8.17 -71.98
C MET A 1 -45.52 -7.87 -71.29
N ILE A 2 -45.58 -6.95 -70.33
CA ILE A 2 -44.62 -6.59 -69.27
C ILE A 2 -43.28 -5.97 -69.72
N SER A 3 -43.31 -4.63 -69.74
CA SER A 3 -42.18 -3.71 -69.67
C SER A 3 -41.51 -3.81 -68.29
N VAL A 4 -40.18 -3.94 -68.25
CA VAL A 4 -39.37 -3.72 -67.05
C VAL A 4 -38.43 -2.57 -67.33
N ALA A 5 -38.81 -1.41 -66.80
CA ALA A 5 -38.02 -0.19 -66.81
C ALA A 5 -36.83 -0.33 -65.85
N SER A 6 -35.61 -0.36 -66.39
CA SER A 6 -34.39 -0.20 -65.62
C SER A 6 -34.23 1.27 -65.20
N ARG A 7 -34.57 1.59 -63.95
CA ARG A 7 -34.20 2.88 -63.35
C ARG A 7 -32.69 2.93 -63.18
N ARG A 8 -32.05 3.82 -63.93
CA ARG A 8 -30.65 4.21 -63.73
C ARG A 8 -30.54 4.92 -62.39
N PHE A 9 -29.84 4.32 -61.43
CA PHE A 9 -29.31 5.04 -60.28
C PHE A 9 -28.17 5.95 -60.76
N ALA A 10 -28.53 7.16 -61.19
CA ALA A 10 -27.59 8.25 -61.34
C ALA A 10 -27.55 9.00 -60.01
N GLY A 11 -26.47 8.85 -59.26
CA GLY A 11 -26.30 9.60 -58.02
C GLY A 11 -25.32 9.01 -57.02
N LEU A 12 -24.11 8.64 -57.44
CA LEU A 12 -22.99 8.32 -56.55
C LEU A 12 -21.68 8.66 -57.27
N ALA A 13 -21.58 9.88 -57.80
CA ALA A 13 -20.36 10.40 -58.41
C ALA A 13 -20.25 11.90 -58.14
N GLN A 14 -20.24 12.29 -56.87
CA GLN A 14 -20.01 13.68 -56.46
C GLN A 14 -18.98 13.82 -55.32
N GLY A 15 -18.18 12.78 -55.08
CA GLY A 15 -16.89 12.90 -54.40
C GLY A 15 -15.82 12.38 -55.35
N GLY A 16 -14.93 13.26 -55.82
CA GLY A 16 -13.82 12.85 -56.70
C GLY A 16 -12.90 11.80 -56.04
N PRO A 17 -12.01 11.14 -56.81
CA PRO A 17 -11.06 10.14 -56.27
C PRO A 17 -10.20 10.69 -55.13
N ALA A 18 -10.01 12.01 -55.06
CA ALA A 18 -9.37 12.71 -53.96
C ALA A 18 -10.11 12.57 -52.61
N LEU A 19 -11.45 12.57 -52.59
CA LEU A 19 -12.23 12.43 -51.35
C LEU A 19 -12.18 10.98 -50.82
N PHE A 20 -12.18 10.00 -51.74
CA PHE A 20 -11.98 8.60 -51.40
C PHE A 20 -10.57 8.35 -50.86
N MET A 21 -9.54 8.95 -51.47
CA MET A 21 -8.16 8.82 -51.00
C MET A 21 -7.91 9.57 -49.67
N PHE A 22 -8.56 10.72 -49.46
CA PHE A 22 -8.52 11.47 -48.20
C PHE A 22 -9.17 10.67 -47.06
N CYS A 23 -10.34 10.05 -47.28
CA CYS A 23 -10.92 9.13 -46.31
C CYS A 23 -10.07 7.87 -46.09
N LEU A 24 -9.45 7.31 -47.14
CA LEU A 24 -8.61 6.12 -47.03
C LEU A 24 -7.29 6.38 -46.29
N MET A 25 -6.74 7.60 -46.34
CA MET A 25 -5.52 7.97 -45.62
C MET A 25 -5.77 8.58 -44.23
N ILE A 26 -6.80 9.42 -44.06
CA ILE A 26 -7.00 10.17 -42.81
C ILE A 26 -7.80 9.39 -41.78
N LEU A 27 -8.73 8.53 -42.21
CA LEU A 27 -9.47 7.66 -41.29
C LEU A 27 -8.57 6.68 -40.51
N PRO A 28 -7.61 5.95 -41.13
CA PRO A 28 -6.70 5.12 -40.35
C PRO A 28 -5.74 5.94 -39.48
N MET A 29 -5.37 7.15 -39.89
CA MET A 29 -4.48 8.03 -39.12
C MET A 29 -5.19 8.65 -37.90
N ALA A 30 -6.49 8.95 -38.01
CA ALA A 30 -7.34 9.37 -36.89
C ALA A 30 -7.65 8.21 -35.92
N LEU A 31 -7.77 6.98 -36.43
CA LEU A 31 -7.94 5.78 -35.61
C LEU A 31 -6.67 5.37 -34.84
N LEU A 32 -5.48 5.70 -35.36
CA LEU A 32 -4.19 5.46 -34.68
C LEU A 32 -3.88 6.46 -33.55
N SER A 33 -4.56 7.62 -33.50
CA SER A 33 -4.36 8.63 -32.45
C SER A 33 -5.22 8.41 -31.20
N ALA A 34 -6.13 7.44 -31.21
CA ALA A 34 -7.10 7.22 -30.13
C ALA A 34 -6.63 6.26 -29.01
N CYS A 35 -5.37 5.80 -29.05
CA CYS A 35 -4.87 4.82 -28.07
C CYS A 35 -3.55 5.27 -27.46
N ARG A 36 -3.63 6.25 -26.56
CA ARG A 36 -2.72 6.27 -25.42
C ARG A 36 -3.42 6.95 -24.25
N SER A 37 -4.23 6.19 -23.51
CA SER A 37 -4.64 6.57 -22.16
C SER A 37 -3.36 6.62 -21.32
N GLN A 38 -2.79 7.81 -21.19
CA GLN A 38 -1.59 8.01 -20.41
C GLN A 38 -2.05 8.02 -18.95
N LEU A 39 -1.92 6.89 -18.27
CA LEU A 39 -2.15 6.81 -16.82
C LEU A 39 -1.26 7.87 -16.15
N GLU A 40 -1.88 8.89 -15.57
CA GLU A 40 -1.18 9.97 -14.89
C GLU A 40 -0.99 9.64 -13.42
N GLU A 41 0.13 10.07 -12.85
CA GLU A 41 0.38 9.94 -11.42
C GLU A 41 -0.49 10.93 -10.64
N GLN A 42 -1.27 10.42 -9.70
CA GLN A 42 -2.09 11.20 -8.79
C GLN A 42 -1.58 10.98 -7.36
N GLN A 43 -1.40 12.08 -6.63
CA GLN A 43 -0.94 12.06 -5.24
C GLN A 43 -2.01 12.66 -4.34
N LEU A 44 -2.48 11.87 -3.38
CA LEU A 44 -3.50 12.22 -2.40
C LEU A 44 -2.91 12.08 -1.01
N GLN A 45 -3.14 13.08 -0.16
CA GLN A 45 -2.57 13.10 1.18
C GLN A 45 -3.48 13.83 2.16
N GLY A 46 -3.30 13.52 3.44
CA GLY A 46 -4.07 14.16 4.50
C GLY A 46 -3.73 13.61 5.87
N ILE A 47 -4.57 13.93 6.85
CA ILE A 47 -4.43 13.51 8.24
C ILE A 47 -5.68 12.75 8.65
N SER A 48 -5.51 11.54 9.18
CA SER A 48 -6.58 10.75 9.78
C SER A 48 -6.01 9.70 10.73
N LEU A 49 -6.83 9.12 11.60
CA LEU A 49 -6.41 8.08 12.55
C LEU A 49 -5.20 8.51 13.40
N GLY A 50 -5.11 9.81 13.72
CA GLY A 50 -4.02 10.41 14.48
C GLY A 50 -2.66 10.47 13.77
N THR A 51 -2.61 10.25 12.45
CA THR A 51 -1.38 10.23 11.65
C THR A 51 -1.59 10.78 10.23
N GLY A 52 -0.51 10.94 9.48
CA GLY A 52 -0.57 11.26 8.06
C GLY A 52 -0.87 10.02 7.20
N TYR A 53 -1.55 10.23 6.08
CA TYR A 53 -1.63 9.26 5.00
C TYR A 53 -1.11 9.87 3.69
N HIS A 54 -0.51 9.01 2.86
CA HIS A 54 -0.06 9.35 1.51
C HIS A 54 -0.49 8.22 0.57
N ILE A 55 -1.10 8.57 -0.55
CA ILE A 55 -1.57 7.63 -1.55
C ILE A 55 -1.06 8.12 -2.90
N THR A 56 -0.25 7.30 -3.55
CA THR A 56 0.16 7.51 -4.94
C THR A 56 -0.57 6.49 -5.79
N LEU A 57 -1.22 6.92 -6.87
CA LEU A 57 -1.91 6.03 -7.79
C LEU A 57 -1.72 6.48 -9.23
N TYR A 58 -1.89 5.55 -10.17
CA TYR A 58 -1.85 5.83 -11.59
C TYR A 58 -3.23 5.56 -12.19
N ALA A 59 -3.91 6.63 -12.60
CA ALA A 59 -5.26 6.57 -13.14
C ALA A 59 -5.54 7.79 -14.04
N ASP A 60 -6.47 7.64 -14.97
CA ASP A 60 -7.00 8.74 -15.77
C ASP A 60 -8.18 9.37 -15.02
N LEU A 61 -7.88 10.33 -14.14
CA LEU A 61 -8.86 11.00 -13.28
C LEU A 61 -8.96 12.48 -13.65
N GLY A 62 -10.18 12.93 -13.96
CA GLY A 62 -10.47 14.36 -14.01
C GLY A 62 -10.58 14.98 -12.61
N ASP A 63 -10.59 16.31 -12.52
CA ASP A 63 -10.69 17.05 -11.25
C ASP A 63 -11.92 16.63 -10.41
N SER A 64 -13.05 16.36 -11.07
CA SER A 64 -14.27 15.89 -10.40
C SER A 64 -14.09 14.50 -9.80
N ASP A 65 -13.48 13.58 -10.54
CA ASP A 65 -13.31 12.19 -10.12
C ASP A 65 -12.30 12.11 -8.97
N ARG A 66 -11.26 12.94 -9.03
CA ARG A 66 -10.32 13.12 -7.94
C ARG A 66 -11.00 13.61 -6.67
N ALA A 67 -11.88 14.62 -6.75
CA ALA A 67 -12.60 15.12 -5.58
C ALA A 67 -13.55 14.06 -4.97
N VAL A 68 -14.20 13.25 -5.81
CA VAL A 68 -15.01 12.11 -5.34
C VAL A 68 -14.13 11.07 -4.65
N LEU A 69 -12.97 10.76 -5.23
CA LEU A 69 -12.02 9.80 -4.67
C LEU A 69 -11.49 10.26 -3.31
N GLU A 70 -11.08 11.52 -3.18
CA GLU A 70 -10.64 12.12 -1.91
C GLU A 70 -11.75 12.04 -0.84
N THR A 71 -12.99 12.33 -1.23
CA THR A 71 -14.15 12.21 -0.33
C THR A 71 -14.38 10.77 0.11
N GLY A 72 -14.25 9.80 -0.79
CA GLY A 72 -14.38 8.38 -0.46
C GLY A 72 -13.28 7.88 0.48
N ILE A 73 -12.02 8.27 0.25
CA ILE A 73 -10.89 7.96 1.14
C ILE A 73 -11.17 8.48 2.55
N GLN A 74 -11.59 9.75 2.66
CA GLN A 74 -11.95 10.35 3.94
C GLN A 74 -13.12 9.62 4.60
N GLY A 75 -14.11 9.16 3.83
CA GLY A 75 -15.24 8.37 4.29
C GLY A 75 -14.81 7.05 4.94
N GLU A 76 -13.97 6.27 4.26
CA GLU A 76 -13.42 5.00 4.76
C GLU A 76 -12.60 5.19 6.04
N LEU A 77 -11.72 6.18 6.06
CA LEU A 77 -10.88 6.49 7.21
C LEU A 77 -11.71 6.98 8.41
N ALA A 78 -12.70 7.86 8.18
CA ALA A 78 -13.61 8.33 9.22
C ALA A 78 -14.48 7.19 9.77
N GLN A 79 -14.87 6.22 8.94
CA GLN A 79 -15.56 5.02 9.40
C GLN A 79 -14.70 4.19 10.34
N LEU A 80 -13.43 3.97 10.01
CA LEU A 80 -12.49 3.29 10.90
C LEU A 80 -12.29 4.04 12.22
N GLU A 81 -12.19 5.36 12.19
CA GLU A 81 -12.05 6.18 13.39
C GLU A 81 -13.29 6.09 14.31
N ARG A 82 -14.49 6.05 13.73
CA ARG A 82 -15.73 5.78 14.47
C ARG A 82 -15.73 4.39 15.08
N GLN A 83 -15.37 3.36 14.30
CA GLN A 83 -15.29 1.96 14.76
C GLN A 83 -14.30 1.83 15.93
N ARG A 84 -13.12 2.45 15.83
CA ARG A 84 -12.12 2.54 16.90
C ARG A 84 -12.69 3.16 18.17
N SER A 85 -13.34 4.31 18.04
CA SER A 85 -13.88 5.06 19.17
C SER A 85 -14.98 4.27 19.90
N VAL A 86 -15.83 3.57 19.14
CA VAL A 86 -16.85 2.68 19.68
C VAL A 86 -16.22 1.49 20.41
N LEU A 87 -15.23 0.83 19.81
CA LEU A 87 -14.50 -0.27 20.44
C LEU A 87 -13.87 0.17 21.78
N LEU A 88 -13.17 1.30 21.80
CA LEU A 88 -12.53 1.82 23.01
C LEU A 88 -13.55 2.13 24.10
N ARG A 89 -14.71 2.67 23.74
CA ARG A 89 -15.81 2.91 24.68
C ARG A 89 -16.28 1.59 25.30
N HIS A 90 -16.54 0.57 24.48
CA HIS A 90 -16.98 -0.73 24.96
C HIS A 90 -15.96 -1.42 25.86
N VAL A 91 -14.68 -1.40 25.46
CA VAL A 91 -13.59 -1.96 26.27
C VAL A 91 -13.51 -1.21 27.60
N ASN A 92 -13.48 0.12 27.59
CA ASN A 92 -13.41 0.90 28.81
C ASN A 92 -14.61 0.63 29.72
N THR A 93 -15.83 0.53 29.19
CA THR A 93 -17.02 0.19 29.99
C THR A 93 -16.98 -1.23 30.55
N ALA A 94 -16.44 -2.20 29.81
CA ALA A 94 -16.37 -3.59 30.25
C ALA A 94 -15.39 -3.78 31.42
N PHE A 95 -14.32 -2.98 31.46
CA PHE A 95 -13.30 -3.03 32.51
C PHE A 95 -13.46 -1.94 33.59
N SER A 96 -14.49 -1.09 33.49
CA SER A 96 -14.83 -0.10 34.53
C SER A 96 -16.01 -0.59 35.36
N GLY A 97 -15.92 -0.52 36.69
CA GLY A 97 -17.00 -0.94 37.60
C GLY A 97 -17.05 -0.09 38.88
N PRO A 98 -18.16 -0.13 39.64
CA PRO A 98 -18.26 0.57 40.92
C PRO A 98 -17.16 0.12 41.89
N GLY A 99 -16.37 1.07 42.39
CA GLY A 99 -15.24 0.77 43.28
C GLY A 99 -13.94 0.38 42.58
N LEU A 100 -13.93 0.23 41.26
CA LEU A 100 -12.71 0.12 40.46
C LEU A 100 -12.35 1.51 39.89
N PRO A 101 -11.07 1.93 39.94
CA PRO A 101 -10.65 3.12 39.22
C PRO A 101 -10.95 2.92 37.73
N LEU A 102 -11.33 4.00 37.02
CA LEU A 102 -11.45 3.99 35.55
C LEU A 102 -10.14 3.45 34.96
N SER A 103 -10.12 2.17 34.60
CA SER A 103 -8.96 1.53 33.99
C SER A 103 -8.92 1.95 32.54
N ARG A 104 -8.34 3.12 32.28
CA ARG A 104 -7.97 3.49 30.91
C ARG A 104 -6.96 2.47 30.42
N LEU A 105 -7.15 1.97 29.20
CA LEU A 105 -6.12 1.19 28.52
C LEU A 105 -4.80 1.96 28.59
N SER A 106 -3.72 1.26 28.88
CA SER A 106 -2.40 1.89 28.91
C SER A 106 -2.09 2.49 27.53
N GLY A 107 -1.32 3.57 27.51
CA GLY A 107 -0.91 4.21 26.25
C GLY A 107 -0.19 3.24 25.32
N ALA A 108 0.51 2.24 25.87
CA ALA A 108 1.12 1.16 25.10
C ALA A 108 0.08 0.32 24.34
N VAL A 109 -0.99 -0.12 25.02
CA VAL A 109 -2.06 -0.90 24.36
C VAL A 109 -2.80 -0.05 23.33
N LEU A 110 -3.08 1.21 23.66
CA LEU A 110 -3.74 2.13 22.73
C LEU A 110 -2.89 2.36 21.47
N GLY A 111 -1.58 2.59 21.63
CA GLY A 111 -0.67 2.75 20.50
C GLY A 111 -0.55 1.48 19.63
N GLU A 112 -0.66 0.29 20.22
CA GLU A 112 -0.72 -0.95 19.41
C GLU A 112 -2.02 -1.10 18.65
N LEU A 113 -3.16 -0.75 19.26
CA LEU A 113 -4.43 -0.73 18.57
C LEU A 113 -4.39 0.23 17.38
N ASP A 114 -3.77 1.40 17.54
CA ASP A 114 -3.66 2.41 16.49
C ASP A 114 -2.90 1.89 15.27
N ARG A 115 -1.75 1.23 15.51
CA ARG A 115 -0.96 0.60 14.45
C ARG A 115 -1.71 -0.52 13.73
N LEU A 116 -2.49 -1.33 14.45
CA LEU A 116 -3.32 -2.38 13.85
C LEU A 116 -4.45 -1.76 12.99
N ILE A 117 -5.00 -0.63 13.43
CA ILE A 117 -6.02 0.10 12.67
C ILE A 117 -5.43 0.78 11.44
N HIS A 118 -4.21 1.32 11.51
CA HIS A 118 -3.50 1.82 10.32
C HIS A 118 -3.29 0.72 9.29
N ALA A 119 -2.87 -0.46 9.72
CA ALA A 119 -2.72 -1.62 8.84
C ALA A 119 -4.05 -2.04 8.19
N LEU A 120 -5.14 -2.09 8.97
CA LEU A 120 -6.48 -2.35 8.43
C LEU A 120 -6.94 -1.24 7.46
N ALA A 121 -6.61 0.02 7.74
CA ALA A 121 -6.94 1.14 6.86
C ALA A 121 -6.26 1.00 5.50
N VAL A 122 -4.97 0.68 5.50
CA VAL A 122 -4.20 0.42 4.27
C VAL A 122 -4.80 -0.72 3.48
N ASP A 123 -5.18 -1.83 4.14
CA ASP A 123 -5.81 -2.97 3.46
C ASP A 123 -7.16 -2.63 2.86
N ARG A 124 -8.01 -1.90 3.59
CA ARG A 124 -9.34 -1.47 3.10
C ARG A 124 -9.23 -0.49 1.95
N LEU A 125 -8.37 0.52 2.08
CA LEU A 125 -8.17 1.51 1.02
C LEU A 125 -7.63 0.85 -0.24
N THR A 126 -6.65 -0.05 -0.12
CA THR A 126 -6.12 -0.79 -1.28
C THR A 126 -7.22 -1.60 -1.96
N ALA A 127 -8.02 -2.35 -1.19
CA ALA A 127 -9.13 -3.12 -1.75
C ALA A 127 -10.21 -2.24 -2.41
N TRP A 128 -10.56 -1.12 -1.77
CA TRP A 128 -11.56 -0.19 -2.29
C TRP A 128 -11.09 0.52 -3.57
N LEU A 129 -9.81 0.91 -3.65
CA LEU A 129 -9.21 1.43 -4.89
C LEU A 129 -9.26 0.39 -6.02
N ALA A 130 -8.97 -0.88 -5.72
CA ALA A 130 -9.09 -1.98 -6.67
C ALA A 130 -10.52 -2.15 -7.20
N GLU A 131 -11.52 -2.05 -6.32
CA GLU A 131 -12.95 -2.13 -6.69
C GLU A 131 -13.38 -0.99 -7.63
N LEU A 132 -12.69 0.15 -7.57
CA LEU A 132 -12.88 1.29 -8.48
C LEU A 132 -12.10 1.16 -9.79
N GLY A 133 -11.37 0.06 -10.00
CA GLY A 133 -10.53 -0.17 -11.19
C GLY A 133 -9.17 0.54 -11.15
N ILE A 134 -8.72 0.99 -9.98
CA ILE A 134 -7.40 1.59 -9.79
C ILE A 134 -6.41 0.47 -9.46
N ASP A 135 -5.82 -0.12 -10.50
CA ASP A 135 -4.96 -1.30 -10.40
C ASP A 135 -3.53 -1.00 -9.94
N HIS A 136 -3.13 0.27 -9.90
CA HIS A 136 -1.77 0.71 -9.62
C HIS A 136 -1.78 1.76 -8.52
N SER A 137 -1.55 1.32 -7.28
CA SER A 137 -1.55 2.21 -6.12
C SER A 137 -0.50 1.83 -5.08
N LEU A 138 -0.06 2.83 -4.34
CA LEU A 138 0.79 2.73 -3.16
C LEU A 138 0.09 3.52 -2.04
N VAL A 139 -0.40 2.82 -1.04
CA VAL A 139 -1.15 3.39 0.08
C VAL A 139 -0.26 3.34 1.33
N GLU A 140 -0.06 4.49 1.97
CA GLU A 140 0.61 4.64 3.24
C GLU A 140 -0.31 5.28 4.29
N VAL A 141 -0.40 4.67 5.47
CA VAL A 141 -1.00 5.28 6.67
C VAL A 141 -0.08 5.03 7.86
N GLY A 142 0.49 6.09 8.45
CA GLY A 142 1.33 5.98 9.64
C GLY A 142 2.56 5.08 9.49
N GLY A 143 3.19 5.06 8.32
CA GLY A 143 4.36 4.21 8.02
C GLY A 143 4.03 2.75 7.75
N VAL A 144 2.75 2.37 7.71
CA VAL A 144 2.29 1.10 7.14
C VAL A 144 2.03 1.32 5.66
N ILE A 145 2.66 0.51 4.81
CA ILE A 145 2.63 0.70 3.35
C ILE A 145 2.07 -0.55 2.69
N ARG A 146 1.24 -0.40 1.66
CA ARG A 146 0.84 -1.48 0.76
C ARG A 146 0.83 -1.00 -0.68
N ALA A 147 1.40 -1.81 -1.56
CA ALA A 147 1.39 -1.60 -2.98
C ALA A 147 0.44 -2.60 -3.66
N GLN A 148 -0.23 -2.13 -4.70
CA GLN A 148 -1.01 -2.93 -5.63
C GLN A 148 -0.55 -2.63 -7.06
N GLY A 149 -0.39 -3.69 -7.85
CA GLY A 149 0.14 -3.61 -9.19
C GLY A 149 1.51 -2.93 -9.25
N MET A 150 1.81 -2.31 -10.39
CA MET A 150 3.07 -1.62 -10.65
C MET A 150 2.78 -0.33 -11.41
N PRO A 151 3.48 0.77 -11.10
CA PRO A 151 3.35 1.99 -11.89
C PRO A 151 3.84 1.76 -13.33
N PRO A 152 3.33 2.49 -14.32
CA PRO A 152 3.80 2.39 -15.70
C PRO A 152 5.31 2.61 -15.81
N GLY A 153 6.04 1.57 -16.25
CA GLY A 153 7.48 1.65 -16.52
C GLY A 153 8.41 1.46 -15.33
N ALA A 154 7.90 1.20 -14.10
CA ALA A 154 8.75 1.00 -12.93
C ALA A 154 8.13 0.14 -11.82
N ALA A 155 8.97 -0.21 -10.85
CA ALA A 155 8.63 -0.83 -9.58
C ALA A 155 8.25 0.22 -8.53
N TRP A 156 7.39 -0.12 -7.56
CA TRP A 156 7.31 0.65 -6.31
C TRP A 156 8.59 0.42 -5.50
N ARG A 157 9.45 1.43 -5.40
CA ARG A 157 10.75 1.34 -4.73
C ARG A 157 10.70 2.00 -3.36
N LEU A 158 10.98 1.22 -2.32
CA LEU A 158 11.06 1.71 -0.94
C LEU A 158 12.46 1.45 -0.38
N SER A 159 13.03 2.46 0.27
CA SER A 159 14.30 2.30 0.97
C SER A 159 14.09 1.59 2.32
N LEU A 160 14.95 0.62 2.65
CA LEU A 160 15.00 0.00 3.97
C LEU A 160 15.91 0.73 4.97
N GLU A 161 16.35 1.94 4.61
CA GLU A 161 17.18 2.77 5.49
C GLU A 161 16.51 3.03 6.84
N HIS A 162 17.36 3.16 7.85
CA HIS A 162 16.93 3.33 9.21
C HIS A 162 17.72 4.47 9.85
N ALA A 163 17.01 5.44 10.42
CA ALA A 163 17.64 6.61 11.03
C ALA A 163 18.60 6.17 12.15
N GLY A 164 19.84 6.65 12.11
CA GLY A 164 20.87 6.34 13.11
C GLY A 164 21.65 5.04 12.87
N LEU A 165 21.39 4.30 11.79
CA LEU A 165 22.29 3.24 11.32
C LEU A 165 23.39 3.81 10.43
N PRO A 166 24.60 3.23 10.43
CA PRO A 166 25.60 3.52 9.42
C PRO A 166 24.98 3.31 8.03
N LYS A 167 25.19 4.24 7.11
CA LYS A 167 24.88 4.01 5.69
C LYS A 167 25.79 2.88 5.22
N HIS A 168 25.22 1.70 5.04
CA HIS A 168 25.89 0.64 4.31
C HIS A 168 25.74 0.91 2.82
N ASP A 169 26.80 0.69 2.04
CA ASP A 169 26.78 0.82 0.57
C ASP A 169 25.74 -0.12 -0.10
N ASP A 170 25.29 -1.15 0.64
CA ASP A 170 24.23 -2.08 0.24
C ASP A 170 22.85 -1.58 0.72
N SER A 171 22.45 -0.36 0.33
CA SER A 171 21.12 0.19 0.64
C SER A 171 20.05 -0.55 -0.17
N ARG A 172 19.75 -1.78 0.26
CA ARG A 172 18.80 -2.65 -0.42
C ARG A 172 17.44 -1.97 -0.51
N ARG A 173 16.98 -1.78 -1.75
CA ARG A 173 15.65 -1.28 -2.06
C ARG A 173 14.69 -2.44 -2.13
N VAL A 174 13.50 -2.24 -1.56
CA VAL A 174 12.39 -3.17 -1.68
C VAL A 174 11.60 -2.79 -2.92
N HIS A 175 11.28 -3.80 -3.72
CA HIS A 175 10.27 -3.72 -4.76
C HIS A 175 8.99 -4.35 -4.22
N LEU A 176 8.00 -3.52 -3.89
CA LEU A 176 6.67 -4.03 -3.55
C LEU A 176 5.83 -4.21 -4.81
N LYS A 177 5.40 -5.44 -5.06
CA LYS A 177 4.34 -5.76 -6.01
C LYS A 177 3.29 -6.58 -5.27
N ASP A 178 2.05 -6.08 -5.23
CA ASP A 178 0.92 -6.78 -4.60
C ASP A 178 1.23 -7.24 -3.16
N GLY A 179 1.74 -6.33 -2.35
CA GLY A 179 2.19 -6.65 -1.00
C GLY A 179 2.41 -5.43 -0.12
N ALA A 180 2.60 -5.68 1.16
CA ALA A 180 2.71 -4.69 2.20
C ALA A 180 4.05 -4.74 2.93
N LEU A 181 4.43 -3.61 3.49
CA LEU A 181 5.62 -3.43 4.30
C LEU A 181 5.21 -2.73 5.59
N VAL A 182 5.60 -3.31 6.71
CA VAL A 182 5.46 -2.68 8.04
C VAL A 182 6.82 -2.67 8.71
N HIS A 183 7.27 -1.48 9.08
CA HIS A 183 8.45 -1.31 9.90
C HIS A 183 8.06 -0.97 11.34
N ARG A 184 8.77 -1.59 12.29
CA ARG A 184 8.50 -1.44 13.71
C ARG A 184 9.80 -1.35 14.51
N LEU A 185 9.93 -0.27 15.28
CA LEU A 185 10.96 -0.15 16.30
C LEU A 185 10.65 -1.06 17.48
N ALA A 186 11.65 -1.77 17.98
CA ALA A 186 11.49 -2.60 19.16
C ALA A 186 11.47 -1.71 20.41
N ASN A 187 10.38 -1.80 21.18
CA ASN A 187 10.23 -1.05 22.42
C ASN A 187 10.86 -1.82 23.59
N HIS A 188 11.69 -1.13 24.38
CA HIS A 188 12.60 -1.70 25.38
C HIS A 188 11.95 -2.19 26.69
N ALA A 189 10.63 -2.38 26.71
CA ALA A 189 9.90 -2.71 27.94
C ALA A 189 10.14 -4.16 28.44
N ASN A 190 10.57 -5.06 27.54
CA ASN A 190 10.97 -6.43 27.88
C ASN A 190 12.47 -6.58 27.60
N ALA A 191 13.33 -6.23 28.56
CA ALA A 191 14.77 -6.46 28.43
C ALA A 191 15.23 -7.55 29.40
N PRO A 192 15.75 -8.68 28.91
CA PRO A 192 16.69 -9.46 29.68
C PRO A 192 17.98 -9.75 28.90
N SER A 193 19.01 -8.95 29.18
CA SER A 193 20.38 -9.33 29.55
C SER A 193 21.29 -8.16 29.26
N ALA A 194 22.08 -7.74 30.25
CA ALA A 194 22.99 -6.59 30.15
C ALA A 194 24.10 -6.76 29.10
N ASP A 195 24.19 -7.92 28.43
CA ASP A 195 25.38 -8.32 27.67
C ASP A 195 25.09 -9.18 26.42
N GLY A 196 23.83 -9.26 25.96
CA GLY A 196 23.36 -10.06 24.81
C GLY A 196 22.81 -9.23 23.64
N PRO A 197 22.51 -9.85 22.47
CA PRO A 197 21.99 -9.17 21.29
C PRO A 197 20.64 -8.50 21.59
N LYS A 198 20.50 -7.22 21.24
CA LYS A 198 19.30 -6.42 21.50
C LYS A 198 18.57 -6.09 20.20
N MET A 199 17.28 -6.41 20.13
CA MET A 199 16.39 -5.99 19.06
C MET A 199 16.32 -4.45 18.95
N LEU A 200 16.58 -3.89 17.78
CA LEU A 200 16.41 -2.46 17.45
C LEU A 200 15.17 -2.22 16.60
N GLY A 201 14.90 -3.08 15.63
CA GLY A 201 13.74 -2.96 14.77
C GLY A 201 13.48 -4.20 13.93
N VAL A 202 12.23 -4.34 13.51
CA VAL A 202 11.76 -5.42 12.65
C VAL A 202 11.01 -4.78 11.48
N THR A 203 11.37 -5.17 10.26
CA THR A 203 10.57 -4.91 9.06
C THR A 203 10.00 -6.23 8.57
N VAL A 204 8.71 -6.26 8.28
CA VAL A 204 8.03 -7.44 7.74
C VAL A 204 7.36 -7.08 6.42
N MET A 205 7.47 -7.98 5.45
CA MET A 205 6.74 -7.94 4.19
C MET A 205 5.76 -9.10 4.15
N ALA A 206 4.54 -8.83 3.69
CA ALA A 206 3.48 -9.83 3.59
C ALA A 206 2.48 -9.44 2.48
N ALA A 207 1.52 -10.33 2.17
CA ALA A 207 0.48 -10.04 1.18
C ALA A 207 -0.45 -8.89 1.62
N THR A 208 -0.68 -8.74 2.93
CA THR A 208 -1.54 -7.70 3.51
C THR A 208 -0.82 -6.92 4.60
N ALA A 209 -1.21 -5.66 4.78
CA ALA A 209 -0.67 -4.80 5.81
C ALA A 209 -1.01 -5.32 7.21
N SER A 210 -2.22 -5.86 7.39
CA SER A 210 -2.67 -6.45 8.66
C SER A 210 -1.82 -7.65 9.06
N GLU A 211 -1.46 -8.50 8.10
CA GLU A 211 -0.57 -9.63 8.33
C GLU A 211 0.84 -9.16 8.72
N ALA A 212 1.44 -8.27 7.93
CA ALA A 212 2.76 -7.71 8.22
C ALA A 212 2.80 -7.05 9.60
N SER A 213 1.78 -6.27 9.95
CA SER A 213 1.66 -5.57 11.24
C SER A 213 1.56 -6.54 12.43
N ARG A 214 0.74 -7.58 12.31
CA ARG A 214 0.60 -8.62 13.34
C ARG A 214 1.91 -9.39 13.56
N GLN A 215 2.57 -9.80 12.48
CA GLN A 215 3.86 -10.48 12.55
C GLN A 215 4.93 -9.57 13.17
N ALA A 216 5.05 -8.32 12.71
CA ALA A 216 6.00 -7.35 13.25
C ALA A 216 5.78 -7.09 14.76
N LEU A 217 4.52 -6.97 15.20
CA LEU A 217 4.17 -6.82 16.61
C LEU A 217 4.72 -7.96 17.46
N TRP A 218 4.50 -9.20 17.03
CA TRP A 218 4.94 -10.38 17.76
C TRP A 218 6.48 -10.51 17.75
N LEU A 219 7.10 -10.40 16.57
CA LEU A 219 8.55 -10.53 16.40
C LEU A 219 9.33 -9.46 17.17
N SER A 220 8.81 -8.24 17.28
CA SER A 220 9.45 -7.15 18.02
C SER A 220 9.49 -7.36 19.54
N ARG A 221 8.78 -8.37 20.07
CA ARG A 221 8.61 -8.62 21.51
C ARG A 221 9.35 -9.85 22.02
N VAL A 222 9.97 -10.62 21.14
CA VAL A 222 10.77 -11.81 21.48
C VAL A 222 12.25 -11.54 21.21
N GLU A 223 13.12 -12.40 21.75
CA GLU A 223 14.57 -12.29 21.52
C GLU A 223 14.92 -12.42 20.02
N PRO A 224 15.97 -11.73 19.52
CA PRO A 224 16.32 -11.73 18.10
C PRO A 224 16.48 -13.12 17.48
N ASP A 225 17.14 -14.04 18.17
CA ASP A 225 17.37 -15.40 17.67
C ASP A 225 16.05 -16.18 17.55
N VAL A 226 15.13 -15.98 18.50
CA VAL A 226 13.79 -16.59 18.47
C VAL A 226 12.96 -15.99 17.33
N ALA A 227 13.01 -14.66 17.16
CA ALA A 227 12.32 -13.99 16.05
C ALA A 227 12.81 -14.52 14.70
N MET A 228 14.12 -14.66 14.52
CA MET A 228 14.72 -15.16 13.29
C MET A 228 14.39 -16.63 13.03
N ALA A 229 14.45 -17.48 14.06
CA ALA A 229 14.10 -18.89 13.96
C ALA A 229 12.63 -19.09 13.56
N VAL A 230 11.71 -18.35 14.20
CA VAL A 230 10.29 -18.41 13.86
C VAL A 230 10.04 -17.90 12.46
N ALA A 231 10.54 -16.71 12.10
CA ALA A 231 10.36 -16.15 10.76
C ALA A 231 10.88 -17.06 9.65
N THR A 232 12.00 -17.75 9.88
CA THR A 232 12.54 -18.75 8.96
C THR A 232 11.64 -19.98 8.86
N SER A 233 11.16 -20.49 9.99
CA SER A 233 10.29 -21.68 10.02
C SER A 233 8.92 -21.45 9.38
N THR A 234 8.44 -20.20 9.37
CA THR A 234 7.16 -19.79 8.78
C THR A 234 7.32 -19.16 7.40
N ASP A 235 8.50 -19.27 6.78
CA ASP A 235 8.82 -18.70 5.46
C ASP A 235 8.40 -17.22 5.31
N SER A 236 8.64 -16.45 6.37
CA SER A 236 8.19 -15.05 6.47
C SER A 236 9.29 -14.10 6.00
N ALA A 237 8.95 -13.14 5.15
CA ALA A 237 9.88 -12.12 4.64
C ALA A 237 10.14 -11.06 5.73
N VAL A 238 11.28 -11.18 6.41
CA VAL A 238 11.58 -10.40 7.60
C VAL A 238 13.01 -9.90 7.55
N ARG A 239 13.18 -8.62 7.91
CA ARG A 239 14.46 -7.99 8.21
C ARG A 239 14.49 -7.61 9.69
N ILE A 240 15.54 -8.01 10.39
CA ILE A 240 15.77 -7.73 11.80
C ILE A 240 17.03 -6.89 11.95
N VAL A 241 16.94 -5.80 12.70
CA VAL A 241 18.09 -4.98 13.08
C VAL A 241 18.41 -5.25 14.54
N VAL A 242 19.64 -5.69 14.81
CA VAL A 242 20.08 -6.14 16.12
C VAL A 242 21.33 -5.38 16.52
N ARG A 243 21.44 -4.99 17.79
CA ARG A 243 22.69 -4.49 18.37
C ARG A 243 23.38 -5.63 19.11
N SER A 244 24.55 -6.04 18.61
CA SER A 244 25.42 -7.02 19.24
C SER A 244 26.61 -6.33 19.95
N ARG A 245 27.55 -7.12 20.48
CA ARG A 245 28.84 -6.61 20.99
C ARG A 245 29.75 -6.09 19.87
N GLN A 246 29.57 -6.57 18.65
CA GLN A 246 30.39 -6.21 17.48
C GLN A 246 29.87 -4.97 16.75
N GLY A 247 28.64 -4.54 17.04
CA GLY A 247 28.03 -3.36 16.45
C GLY A 247 26.56 -3.56 16.16
N ILE A 248 26.07 -2.89 15.11
CA ILE A 248 24.72 -3.10 14.60
C ILE A 248 24.79 -4.09 13.44
N GLU A 249 23.99 -5.14 13.52
CA GLU A 249 23.89 -6.21 12.54
C GLU A 249 22.48 -6.19 11.93
N ILE A 250 22.41 -6.45 10.63
CA ILE A 250 21.16 -6.62 9.88
C ILE A 250 21.08 -8.09 9.50
N GLN A 251 19.97 -8.72 9.86
CA GLN A 251 19.70 -10.13 9.56
C GLN A 251 18.43 -10.21 8.72
N ASN A 252 18.47 -10.95 7.61
CA ASN A 252 17.36 -11.13 6.68
C ASN A 252 16.98 -12.61 6.60
N THR A 253 15.69 -12.91 6.46
CA THR A 253 15.25 -14.26 6.07
C THR A 253 15.44 -14.49 4.57
N ALA A 254 15.56 -15.75 4.15
CA ALA A 254 15.64 -16.10 2.73
C ALA A 254 14.39 -15.64 1.94
N ALA A 255 13.22 -15.73 2.57
CA ALA A 255 11.94 -15.25 2.01
C ALA A 255 11.95 -13.75 1.69
N LEU A 256 12.83 -12.95 2.31
CA LEU A 256 12.95 -11.53 2.01
C LEU A 256 13.56 -11.27 0.63
N GLU A 257 14.44 -12.16 0.13
CA GLU A 257 15.19 -11.93 -1.10
C GLU A 257 14.29 -11.75 -2.33
N SER A 258 13.10 -12.37 -2.36
CA SER A 258 12.13 -12.17 -3.45
C SER A 258 11.50 -10.76 -3.48
N TRP A 259 11.65 -9.99 -2.41
CA TRP A 259 11.12 -8.63 -2.28
C TRP A 259 12.16 -7.54 -2.54
N LEU A 260 13.43 -7.92 -2.64
CA LEU A 260 14.53 -7.00 -2.84
C LEU A 260 14.79 -6.80 -4.33
N GLU A 261 15.28 -5.63 -4.70
CA GLU A 261 15.83 -5.47 -6.03
C GLU A 261 17.06 -6.38 -6.22
N PRO A 262 17.19 -7.03 -7.40
CA PRO A 262 18.34 -7.86 -7.73
C PRO A 262 19.64 -7.07 -7.90
#